data_AF-A0A2A5D7E4-F1
#
_entry.id   AF-A0A2A5D7E4-F1
#
_cell.length_a   1.000
_cell.length_b   1.000
_cell.length_c   1.000
_cell.angle_alpha   90.00
_cell.angle_beta   90.00
_cell.angle_gamma   90.00
#
_symmetry.space_group_name_H-M   'P 1'
#
loop_
_entity.id
_entity.type
_entity.pdbx_description
1 polymer ?
#
loop_
_entity_poly.entity_id
_entity_poly.type
_entity_poly.pdbx_seq_one_letter_code
_entity_poly.pdbx_strand_id
1 'polypeptide(L)'
;MLKTILLLAIALSLVVIFRYIEMDFNISVILMMLILFISHVVYNFLRFNPFQYIANMDVDQNDPLILEAEKKAKSTFDQFINEIYLSHKDDSVVKINYINFHEKCEKIWGELRKIENDTYSIYISTPPKVPKEDYDPDINVNKKDIVDWCVEYKDGTLRGGFTNLALFKIYERKKGKMHPKFLKHIELFKSL
;
A
#
# COMPACT_ATOMS: atom_id res chain seq x y z
N MET A 1 -9.84 12.87 -14.21
CA MET A 1 -10.22 14.22 -14.70
C MET A 1 -9.00 15.07 -15.05
N LEU A 2 -8.06 15.33 -14.12
CA LEU A 2 -6.87 16.17 -14.35
C LEU A 2 -6.01 15.73 -15.56
N LYS A 3 -5.74 14.42 -15.71
CA LYS A 3 -4.98 13.86 -16.85
C LYS A 3 -5.59 14.24 -18.20
N THR A 4 -6.92 14.10 -18.31
CA THR A 4 -7.66 14.38 -19.54
C THR A 4 -7.55 15.86 -19.91
N ILE A 5 -7.70 16.75 -18.92
CA ILE A 5 -7.57 18.20 -19.11
C ILE A 5 -6.17 18.56 -19.59
N LEU A 6 -5.12 17.99 -18.97
CA LEU A 6 -3.73 18.24 -19.37
C LEU A 6 -3.45 17.78 -20.80
N LEU A 7 -3.88 16.55 -21.17
CA LEU A 7 -3.68 16.03 -22.52
C LEU A 7 -4.44 16.87 -23.57
N LEU A 8 -5.62 17.36 -23.23
CA LEU A 8 -6.42 18.22 -24.10
C LEU A 8 -5.76 19.58 -24.31
N ALA A 9 -5.18 20.17 -23.25
CA ALA A 9 -4.41 21.42 -23.35
C ALA A 9 -3.14 21.24 -24.20
N ILE A 10 -2.42 20.12 -24.06
CA ILE A 10 -1.27 19.78 -24.90
C ILE A 10 -1.71 19.66 -26.37
N ALA A 11 -2.77 18.90 -26.65
CA ALA A 11 -3.28 18.73 -28.01
C ALA A 11 -3.64 20.07 -28.66
N LEU A 12 -4.39 20.93 -27.95
CA LEU A 12 -4.77 22.26 -28.45
C LEU A 12 -3.55 23.14 -28.73
N SER A 13 -2.56 23.13 -27.84
CA SER A 13 -1.32 23.90 -28.02
C SER A 13 -0.54 23.42 -29.24
N LEU A 14 -0.45 22.11 -29.46
CA LEU A 14 0.21 21.52 -30.62
C LEU A 14 -0.50 21.90 -31.93
N VAL A 15 -1.83 21.88 -31.96
CA VAL A 15 -2.60 22.30 -33.15
C VAL A 15 -2.29 23.76 -33.51
N VAL A 16 -2.26 24.66 -32.52
CA VAL A 16 -1.93 26.08 -32.75
C VAL A 16 -0.51 26.23 -33.29
N ILE A 17 0.47 25.56 -32.68
CA ILE A 17 1.88 25.61 -33.10
C ILE A 17 2.05 25.05 -34.52
N PHE A 18 1.46 23.89 -34.81
CA PHE A 18 1.56 23.23 -36.12
C PHE A 18 0.93 24.04 -37.24
N ARG A 19 -0.19 24.72 -36.96
CA ARG A 19 -0.79 25.67 -37.91
C ARG A 19 0.06 26.91 -38.12
N TYR A 20 0.69 27.43 -37.06
CA TYR A 20 1.58 28.59 -37.15
C TYR A 20 2.80 28.35 -38.04
N ILE A 21 3.34 27.13 -38.04
CA ILE A 21 4.51 26.76 -38.87
C ILE A 21 4.12 26.15 -40.24
N GLU A 22 2.85 26.24 -40.63
CA GLU A 22 2.31 25.71 -41.90
C GLU A 22 2.62 24.23 -42.14
N MET A 23 2.68 23.43 -41.07
CA MET A 23 3.00 22.01 -41.20
C MET A 23 1.88 21.25 -41.91
N ASP A 24 2.25 20.28 -42.76
CA ASP A 24 1.30 19.39 -43.42
C ASP A 24 0.34 18.74 -42.41
N PHE A 25 -0.92 18.62 -42.80
CA PHE A 25 -1.97 18.15 -41.90
C PHE A 25 -1.72 16.70 -41.44
N ASN A 26 -1.29 15.81 -42.34
CA ASN A 26 -1.06 14.41 -42.00
C ASN A 26 0.13 14.26 -41.04
N ILE A 27 1.21 15.00 -41.30
CA ILE A 27 2.38 15.05 -40.41
C ILE A 27 1.98 15.58 -39.03
N SER A 28 1.13 16.61 -38.98
CA SER A 28 0.61 17.19 -37.74
C SER A 28 -0.17 16.20 -36.90
N VAL A 29 -1.06 15.41 -37.52
CA VAL A 29 -1.83 14.39 -36.79
C VAL A 29 -0.90 13.31 -36.22
N ILE A 30 0.07 12.83 -37.00
CA ILE A 30 1.01 11.79 -36.55
C ILE A 30 1.84 12.29 -35.35
N LEU A 31 2.43 13.48 -35.46
CA LEU A 31 3.23 14.06 -34.37
C LEU A 31 2.39 14.33 -33.13
N MET A 32 1.16 14.81 -33.29
CA MET A 32 0.25 15.01 -32.17
C MET A 32 -0.04 13.69 -31.45
N MET A 33 -0.35 12.61 -32.18
CA MET A 33 -0.57 11.30 -31.57
C MET A 33 0.67 10.80 -30.83
N LEU A 34 1.86 10.96 -31.41
CA LEU A 34 3.13 10.58 -30.78
C LEU A 34 3.37 11.36 -29.48
N ILE A 35 3.20 12.68 -29.50
CA ILE A 35 3.40 13.53 -28.31
C ILE A 35 2.38 13.20 -27.24
N LEU A 36 1.12 12.95 -27.60
CA LEU A 36 0.10 12.53 -26.64
C LEU A 36 0.41 11.15 -26.05
N PHE A 37 0.91 10.21 -26.85
CA PHE A 37 1.36 8.90 -26.37
C PHE A 37 2.52 9.04 -25.39
N ILE A 38 3.57 9.80 -25.74
CA ILE A 38 4.71 10.06 -24.86
C ILE A 38 4.23 10.76 -23.58
N SER A 39 3.40 11.79 -23.69
CA SER A 39 2.84 12.51 -22.54
C SER A 39 2.03 11.58 -21.64
N HIS A 40 1.28 10.64 -22.20
CA HIS A 40 0.55 9.63 -21.44
C HIS A 40 1.49 8.69 -20.69
N VAL A 41 2.54 8.20 -21.35
CA VAL A 41 3.56 7.32 -20.75
C VAL A 41 4.29 8.06 -19.63
N VAL A 42 4.75 9.28 -19.88
CA VAL A 42 5.43 10.13 -18.88
C VAL A 42 4.50 10.44 -17.71
N TYR A 43 3.25 10.84 -17.97
CA TYR A 43 2.28 11.09 -16.90
C TYR A 43 2.08 9.86 -16.03
N ASN A 44 1.86 8.69 -16.63
CA ASN A 44 1.68 7.45 -15.87
C ASN A 44 2.94 7.06 -15.09
N PHE A 45 4.12 7.22 -15.68
CA PHE A 45 5.40 6.94 -15.03
C PHE A 45 5.62 7.84 -13.82
N LEU A 46 5.36 9.15 -13.95
CA LEU A 46 5.51 10.13 -12.87
C LEU A 46 4.45 9.97 -11.78
N ARG A 47 3.21 9.62 -12.15
CA ARG A 47 2.11 9.37 -11.20
C ARG A 47 2.11 7.96 -10.61
N PHE A 48 2.93 7.04 -11.11
CA PHE A 48 2.97 5.68 -10.58
C PHE A 48 3.46 5.71 -9.13
N ASN A 49 2.54 5.42 -8.22
CA ASN A 49 2.85 5.19 -6.83
C ASN A 49 2.91 3.68 -6.58
N PRO A 50 4.13 3.10 -6.46
CA PRO A 50 4.28 1.67 -6.30
C PRO A 50 3.64 1.16 -4.99
N PHE A 51 3.56 1.99 -3.94
CA PHE A 51 2.91 1.59 -2.69
C PHE A 51 1.39 1.46 -2.84
N GLN A 52 0.74 2.34 -3.60
CA GLN A 52 -0.67 2.16 -3.97
C GLN A 52 -0.89 0.91 -4.83
N TYR A 53 0.07 0.57 -5.69
CA TYR A 53 -0.01 -0.67 -6.47
C TYR A 53 0.05 -1.90 -5.58
N ILE A 54 0.99 -1.98 -4.63
CA ILE A 54 1.07 -3.10 -3.69
C ILE A 54 -0.15 -3.18 -2.78
N ALA A 55 -0.64 -2.05 -2.27
CA ALA A 55 -1.82 -2.01 -1.42
C ALA A 55 -3.10 -2.54 -2.12
N ASN A 56 -3.17 -2.42 -3.45
CA ASN A 56 -4.28 -2.92 -4.26
C ASN A 56 -3.94 -4.19 -5.04
N MET A 57 -2.78 -4.79 -4.81
CA MET A 57 -2.38 -6.00 -5.51
C MET A 57 -3.28 -7.14 -5.05
N ASP A 58 -3.93 -7.80 -6.00
CA ASP A 58 -4.67 -9.02 -5.71
C ASP A 58 -3.67 -10.14 -5.36
N VAL A 59 -3.77 -10.64 -4.14
CA VAL A 59 -2.86 -11.64 -3.56
C VAL A 59 -3.70 -12.78 -3.03
N ASP A 60 -3.36 -13.99 -3.47
CA ASP A 60 -3.97 -15.20 -2.96
C ASP A 60 -3.72 -15.29 -1.45
N GLN A 61 -4.80 -15.42 -0.68
CA GLN A 61 -4.71 -15.54 0.77
C GLN A 61 -4.01 -16.82 1.21
N ASN A 62 -3.96 -17.83 0.34
CA ASN A 62 -3.28 -19.10 0.56
C ASN A 62 -1.86 -19.12 -0.01
N ASP A 63 -1.31 -17.97 -0.45
CA ASP A 63 0.06 -17.89 -0.92
C ASP A 63 1.02 -18.35 0.21
N PRO A 64 1.93 -19.30 -0.06
CA PRO A 64 2.86 -19.79 0.95
C PRO A 64 3.65 -18.68 1.64
N LEU A 65 4.01 -17.61 0.92
CA LEU A 65 4.74 -16.47 1.49
C LEU A 65 3.89 -15.69 2.51
N ILE A 66 2.58 -15.58 2.28
CA ILE A 66 1.66 -14.94 3.23
C ILE A 66 1.47 -15.83 4.46
N LEU A 67 1.22 -17.12 4.25
CA LEU A 67 1.01 -18.08 5.33
C LEU A 67 2.24 -18.19 6.26
N GLU A 68 3.44 -18.25 5.69
CA GLU A 68 4.69 -18.23 6.46
C GLU A 68 4.88 -16.92 7.23
N ALA A 69 4.57 -15.78 6.60
CA ALA A 69 4.68 -14.47 7.24
C ALA A 69 3.72 -14.33 8.42
N GLU A 70 2.46 -14.74 8.28
CA GLU A 70 1.47 -14.71 9.37
C GLU A 70 1.86 -15.66 10.50
N LYS A 71 2.36 -16.85 10.18
CA LYS A 71 2.87 -17.79 11.19
C LYS A 71 4.01 -17.16 11.99
N LYS A 72 4.96 -16.50 11.31
CA LYS A 72 6.08 -15.81 11.96
C LYS A 72 5.62 -14.62 12.80
N ALA A 73 4.66 -13.85 12.29
CA ALA A 73 4.10 -12.72 13.03
C ALA A 73 3.43 -13.20 14.32
N LYS A 74 2.62 -14.25 14.25
CA LYS A 74 1.96 -14.86 15.41
C LYS A 74 2.96 -15.45 16.39
N SER A 75 4.01 -16.13 15.93
CA SER A 75 5.02 -16.72 16.82
C SER A 75 5.89 -15.68 17.54
N THR A 76 5.96 -14.46 17.02
CA THR A 76 6.75 -13.35 17.59
C THR A 76 5.89 -12.31 18.30
N PHE A 77 4.56 -12.49 18.31
CA PHE A 77 3.63 -11.52 18.86
C PHE A 77 3.81 -11.33 20.37
N ASP A 78 4.03 -12.42 21.12
CA ASP A 78 4.25 -12.33 22.56
C ASP A 78 5.53 -11.57 22.90
N GLN A 79 6.58 -11.74 22.10
CA GLN A 79 7.80 -10.95 22.23
C GLN A 79 7.51 -9.46 21.97
N PHE A 80 6.78 -9.16 20.89
CA PHE A 80 6.38 -7.79 20.56
C PHE A 80 5.62 -7.12 21.72
N ILE A 81 4.61 -7.79 22.30
CA ILE A 81 3.82 -7.21 23.40
C ILE A 81 4.66 -7.02 24.68
N ASN A 82 5.45 -8.02 25.05
CA ASN A 82 6.14 -8.00 26.34
C ASN A 82 7.43 -7.16 26.33
N GLU A 83 8.11 -7.05 25.19
CA GLU A 83 9.44 -6.43 25.12
C GLU A 83 9.44 -5.09 24.36
N ILE A 84 8.64 -4.98 23.28
CA ILE A 84 8.74 -3.86 22.34
C ILE A 84 7.64 -2.82 22.56
N TYR A 85 6.39 -3.26 22.69
CA TYR A 85 5.21 -2.41 22.75
C TYR A 85 5.29 -1.35 23.86
N LEU A 86 5.76 -1.74 25.05
CA LEU A 86 5.84 -0.83 26.21
C LEU A 86 6.76 0.37 25.96
N SER A 87 7.77 0.22 25.11
CA SER A 87 8.72 1.29 24.77
C SER A 87 8.38 2.04 23.48
N HIS A 88 7.48 1.50 22.66
CA HIS A 88 7.12 2.02 21.33
C HIS A 88 5.60 2.07 21.12
N LYS A 89 4.86 2.42 22.17
CA LYS A 89 3.40 2.36 22.19
C LYS A 89 2.76 3.17 21.06
N ASP A 90 3.23 4.39 20.85
CA ASP A 90 2.66 5.32 19.86
C ASP A 90 3.05 4.98 18.42
N ASP A 91 4.10 4.17 18.24
CA ASP A 91 4.64 3.73 16.95
C ASP A 91 4.25 2.29 16.60
N SER A 92 3.39 1.67 17.42
CA SER A 92 2.97 0.27 17.29
C SER A 92 1.68 0.14 16.50
N VAL A 93 1.75 -0.60 15.39
CA VAL A 93 0.59 -0.93 14.57
C VAL A 93 0.40 -2.44 14.46
N VAL A 94 -0.84 -2.87 14.34
CA VAL A 94 -1.23 -4.27 14.15
C VAL A 94 -2.10 -4.41 12.91
N LYS A 95 -1.97 -5.54 12.23
CA LYS A 95 -2.87 -5.94 11.15
C LYS A 95 -3.89 -6.91 11.72
N ILE A 96 -5.15 -6.71 11.40
CA ILE A 96 -6.27 -7.52 11.88
C ILE A 96 -7.09 -8.08 10.74
N ASN A 97 -7.84 -9.14 11.03
CA ASN A 97 -8.95 -9.58 10.21
C ASN A 97 -10.21 -8.78 10.57
N TYR A 98 -10.62 -7.86 9.70
CA TYR A 98 -11.86 -7.11 9.82
C TYR A 98 -12.95 -7.79 8.98
N ILE A 99 -14.08 -8.15 9.61
CA ILE A 99 -15.25 -8.65 8.88
C ILE A 99 -16.12 -7.46 8.48
N ASN A 100 -16.33 -7.32 7.19
CA ASN A 100 -17.02 -6.18 6.60
C ASN A 100 -18.55 -6.40 6.52
N PHE A 101 -19.30 -5.42 6.00
CA PHE A 101 -20.77 -5.51 5.90
C PHE A 101 -21.27 -6.73 5.11
N HIS A 102 -20.52 -7.16 4.10
CA HIS A 102 -20.85 -8.31 3.25
C HIS A 102 -20.25 -9.63 3.78
N GLU A 103 -19.90 -9.68 5.07
CA GLU A 103 -19.24 -10.82 5.72
C GLU A 103 -17.91 -11.23 5.09
N LYS A 104 -17.30 -10.34 4.28
CA LYS A 104 -15.98 -10.60 3.70
C LYS A 104 -14.91 -10.14 4.68
N CYS A 105 -13.92 -11.01 4.86
CA CYS A 105 -12.73 -10.69 5.64
C CYS A 105 -11.79 -9.79 4.83
N GLU A 106 -11.49 -8.62 5.38
CA GLU A 106 -10.48 -7.68 4.90
C GLU A 106 -9.35 -7.58 5.93
N LYS A 107 -8.10 -7.50 5.48
CA LYS A 107 -6.94 -7.34 6.37
C LYS A 107 -6.55 -5.87 6.45
N ILE A 108 -6.64 -5.28 7.64
CA ILE A 108 -6.50 -3.83 7.83
C ILE A 108 -5.43 -3.55 8.88
N TRP A 109 -4.63 -2.52 8.66
CA TRP A 109 -3.68 -2.00 9.66
C TRP A 109 -4.37 -0.98 10.56
N GLY A 110 -4.08 -1.02 11.85
CA GLY A 110 -4.52 -0.02 12.82
C GLY A 110 -3.49 0.18 13.92
N GLU A 111 -3.58 1.32 14.61
CA GLU A 111 -2.69 1.71 15.71
C GLU A 111 -3.10 0.97 16.99
N LEU A 112 -2.17 0.28 17.65
CA LEU A 112 -2.44 -0.46 18.89
C LEU A 112 -2.41 0.49 20.09
N ARG A 113 -3.58 0.97 20.51
CA ARG A 113 -3.71 2.01 21.56
C ARG A 113 -3.60 1.47 22.98
N LYS A 114 -4.17 0.29 23.23
CA LYS A 114 -4.31 -0.24 24.59
C LYS A 114 -4.41 -1.76 24.57
N ILE A 115 -3.96 -2.38 25.67
CA ILE A 115 -4.08 -3.81 25.92
C ILE A 115 -4.63 -4.00 27.33
N GLU A 116 -5.78 -4.65 27.47
CA GLU A 116 -6.43 -4.94 28.76
C GLU A 116 -7.07 -6.32 28.73
N ASN A 117 -6.73 -7.20 29.67
CA ASN A 117 -7.38 -8.52 29.82
C ASN A 117 -7.50 -9.31 28.50
N ASP A 118 -6.43 -9.38 27.70
CA ASP A 118 -6.38 -10.00 26.36
C ASP A 118 -7.29 -9.35 25.29
N THR A 119 -7.77 -8.14 25.56
CA THR A 119 -8.44 -7.26 24.61
C THR A 119 -7.47 -6.19 24.12
N TYR A 120 -7.42 -6.00 22.80
CA TYR A 120 -6.51 -5.08 22.12
C TYR A 120 -7.35 -3.97 21.48
N SER A 121 -7.21 -2.75 21.99
CA SER A 121 -7.88 -1.58 21.46
C SER A 121 -7.08 -1.00 20.31
N ILE A 122 -7.71 -0.92 19.14
CA ILE A 122 -7.06 -0.57 17.88
C ILE A 122 -7.83 0.59 17.24
N TYR A 123 -7.08 1.60 16.80
CA TYR A 123 -7.62 2.70 16.00
C TYR A 123 -7.31 2.48 14.51
N ILE A 124 -8.35 2.39 13.67
CA ILE A 124 -8.23 2.21 12.23
C ILE A 124 -8.25 3.58 11.53
N SER A 125 -7.07 4.05 11.13
CA SER A 125 -6.91 5.34 10.46
C SER A 125 -7.36 5.33 8.99
N THR A 126 -7.26 4.19 8.31
CA THR A 126 -7.74 4.01 6.93
C THR A 126 -8.98 3.14 6.93
N PRO A 127 -10.18 3.70 6.62
CA PRO A 127 -11.42 2.95 6.65
C PRO A 127 -11.38 1.68 5.76
N PRO A 128 -12.12 0.62 6.13
CA PRO A 128 -12.33 -0.54 5.29
C PRO A 128 -12.96 -0.15 3.95
N LYS A 129 -12.79 -0.99 2.92
CA LYS A 129 -13.39 -0.72 1.59
C LYS A 129 -14.91 -0.71 1.63
N VAL A 130 -15.50 -1.56 2.46
CA VAL A 130 -16.95 -1.66 2.68
C VAL A 130 -17.19 -1.72 4.20
N PRO A 131 -17.21 -0.58 4.91
CA PRO A 131 -17.46 -0.57 6.34
C PRO A 131 -18.81 -1.22 6.66
N LYS A 132 -18.92 -1.84 7.83
CA LYS A 132 -20.22 -2.15 8.43
C LYS A 132 -21.01 -0.85 8.69
N GLU A 133 -22.34 -0.96 8.75
CA GLU A 133 -23.20 0.18 9.07
C GLU A 133 -22.87 0.81 10.43
N ASP A 134 -22.42 -0.01 11.38
CA ASP A 134 -21.97 0.37 12.72
C ASP A 134 -20.45 0.52 12.83
N TYR A 135 -19.75 0.79 11.73
CA TYR A 135 -18.29 0.93 11.75
C TYR A 135 -17.83 2.06 12.68
N ASP A 136 -17.15 1.66 13.75
CA ASP A 136 -16.36 2.51 14.62
C ASP A 136 -14.87 2.35 14.25
N PRO A 137 -14.10 3.43 14.02
CA PRO A 137 -12.65 3.33 13.85
C PRO A 137 -11.94 2.83 15.12
N ASP A 138 -12.52 3.02 16.30
CA ASP A 138 -12.01 2.48 17.56
C ASP A 138 -12.65 1.12 17.84
N ILE A 139 -11.87 0.06 17.65
CA ILE A 139 -12.37 -1.31 17.84
C ILE A 139 -11.58 -2.05 18.91
N ASN A 140 -12.23 -3.05 19.50
CA ASN A 140 -11.63 -3.98 20.42
C ASN A 140 -11.62 -5.37 19.81
N VAL A 141 -10.44 -6.00 19.75
CA VAL A 141 -10.28 -7.35 19.19
C VAL A 141 -9.54 -8.26 20.16
N ASN A 142 -9.62 -9.57 19.92
CA ASN A 142 -8.83 -10.54 20.65
C ASN A 142 -7.51 -10.80 19.93
N LYS A 143 -6.52 -11.37 20.63
CA LYS A 143 -5.22 -11.75 20.05
C LYS A 143 -5.35 -12.59 18.78
N LYS A 144 -6.34 -13.50 18.72
CA LYS A 144 -6.59 -14.38 17.56
C LYS A 144 -6.92 -13.64 16.26
N ASP A 145 -7.44 -12.42 16.37
CA ASP A 145 -7.90 -11.62 15.23
C ASP A 145 -6.73 -10.80 14.64
N ILE A 146 -5.61 -10.72 15.36
CA ILE A 146 -4.36 -10.08 14.92
C ILE A 146 -3.58 -11.06 14.04
N VAL A 147 -3.21 -10.60 12.84
CA VAL A 147 -2.49 -11.39 11.83
C VAL A 147 -1.04 -10.95 11.64
N ASP A 148 -0.73 -9.70 11.96
CA ASP A 148 0.62 -9.13 11.85
C ASP A 148 0.78 -7.97 12.82
N TRP A 149 2.01 -7.56 13.06
CA TRP A 149 2.36 -6.40 13.88
C TRP A 149 3.57 -5.70 13.28
N CYS A 150 3.70 -4.39 13.46
CA CYS A 150 4.83 -3.61 12.99
C CYS A 150 5.10 -2.47 13.97
N VAL A 151 6.37 -2.13 14.16
CA VAL A 151 6.80 -1.03 15.01
C VAL A 151 7.83 -0.21 14.26
N GLU A 152 7.66 1.11 14.27
CA GLU A 152 8.67 2.06 13.82
C GLU A 152 9.53 2.53 14.99
N TYR A 153 10.84 2.45 14.83
CA TYR A 153 11.80 2.93 15.81
C TYR A 153 12.18 4.38 15.47
N LYS A 154 12.70 5.12 16.46
CA LYS A 154 13.11 6.53 16.28
C LYS A 154 14.15 6.76 15.19
N ASP A 155 14.92 5.73 14.84
CA ASP A 155 15.90 5.75 13.75
C ASP A 155 15.28 5.51 12.37
N GLY A 156 13.95 5.36 12.29
CA GLY A 156 13.19 5.05 11.07
C GLY A 156 13.26 3.57 10.67
N THR A 157 13.90 2.71 11.47
CA THR A 157 13.89 1.27 11.18
C THR A 157 12.58 0.64 11.63
N LEU A 158 12.21 -0.44 10.95
CA LEU A 158 10.97 -1.18 11.19
C LEU A 158 11.31 -2.55 11.79
N ARG A 159 10.47 -3.03 12.69
CA ARG A 159 10.42 -4.44 13.14
C ARG A 159 9.03 -4.99 12.88
N GLY A 160 8.94 -6.29 12.60
CA GLY A 160 7.68 -6.92 12.22
C GLY A 160 7.34 -6.67 10.75
N GLY A 161 6.06 -6.38 10.47
CA GLY A 161 5.48 -6.18 9.14
C GLY A 161 5.75 -7.36 8.21
N PHE A 162 5.71 -8.58 8.74
CA PHE A 162 6.12 -9.79 8.02
C PHE A 162 5.28 -10.00 6.76
N THR A 163 3.98 -9.73 6.83
CA THR A 163 3.08 -9.84 5.69
C THR A 163 3.35 -8.76 4.65
N ASN A 164 3.77 -7.55 5.04
CA ASN A 164 4.22 -6.52 4.09
C ASN A 164 5.51 -6.96 3.38
N LEU A 165 6.46 -7.54 4.11
CA LEU A 165 7.68 -8.13 3.51
C LEU A 165 7.33 -9.25 2.51
N ALA A 166 6.34 -10.09 2.82
CA ALA A 166 5.84 -11.10 1.89
C ALA A 166 5.21 -10.47 0.64
N LEU A 167 4.45 -9.38 0.77
CA LEU A 167 3.88 -8.66 -0.38
C LEU A 167 4.96 -8.15 -1.34
N PHE A 168 6.10 -7.64 -0.83
CA PHE A 168 7.21 -7.24 -1.69
C PHE A 168 7.81 -8.43 -2.45
N LYS A 169 7.99 -9.58 -1.78
CA LYS A 169 8.49 -10.80 -2.43
C LYS A 169 7.53 -11.32 -3.50
N ILE A 170 6.22 -11.29 -3.23
CA ILE A 170 5.19 -11.67 -4.20
C ILE A 170 5.20 -10.72 -5.40
N TYR A 171 5.37 -9.41 -5.16
CA TYR A 171 5.53 -8.43 -6.23
C TYR A 171 6.73 -8.78 -7.12
N GLU A 172 7.89 -9.03 -6.53
CA GLU A 172 9.10 -9.39 -7.27
C GLU A 172 8.89 -10.69 -8.06
N ARG A 173 8.30 -11.72 -7.45
CA ARG A 173 7.94 -12.97 -8.14
C ARG A 173 7.02 -12.73 -9.34
N LYS A 174 6.02 -11.84 -9.22
CA LYS A 174 5.07 -11.52 -10.30
C LYS A 174 5.66 -10.61 -11.39
N LYS A 175 6.62 -9.74 -11.05
CA LYS A 175 7.19 -8.74 -11.98
C LYS A 175 8.58 -9.11 -12.51
N GLY A 176 9.18 -10.17 -11.98
CA GLY A 176 10.54 -10.62 -12.28
C GLY A 176 11.65 -9.72 -11.71
N LYS A 177 11.30 -8.61 -11.04
CA LYS A 177 12.25 -7.71 -10.38
C LYS A 177 11.58 -6.85 -9.31
N MET A 178 12.35 -6.50 -8.28
CA MET A 178 11.92 -5.53 -7.26
C MET A 178 11.93 -4.09 -7.80
N HIS A 179 10.94 -3.30 -7.41
CA HIS A 179 10.95 -1.85 -7.69
C HIS A 179 11.95 -1.13 -6.77
N PRO A 180 12.75 -0.15 -7.25
CA PRO A 180 13.76 0.52 -6.41
C PRO A 180 13.22 1.18 -5.14
N LYS A 181 12.01 1.75 -5.21
CA LYS A 181 11.34 2.31 -4.01
C LYS A 181 11.00 1.25 -2.96
N PHE A 182 10.72 0.00 -3.37
CA PHE A 182 10.51 -1.10 -2.43
C PHE A 182 11.82 -1.55 -1.82
N LEU A 183 12.91 -1.65 -2.59
CA LEU A 183 14.23 -2.00 -2.05
C LEU A 183 14.62 -1.06 -0.91
N LYS A 184 14.53 0.26 -1.14
CA LYS A 184 14.79 1.27 -0.10
C LYS A 184 13.91 1.12 1.14
N HIS A 185 12.66 0.71 0.96
CA HIS A 185 11.73 0.51 2.07
C HIS A 185 11.99 -0.80 2.82
N ILE A 186 12.34 -1.87 2.10
CA ILE A 186 12.72 -3.17 2.68
C ILE A 186 13.97 -3.01 3.55
N GLU A 187 14.92 -2.15 3.15
CA GLU A 187 16.12 -1.84 3.95
C GLU A 187 15.80 -1.28 5.35
N LEU A 188 14.62 -0.69 5.56
CA LEU A 188 14.17 -0.21 6.86
C LEU A 188 13.83 -1.38 7.80
N PHE A 189 13.34 -2.51 7.27
CA PHE A 189 13.02 -3.69 8.07
C PHE A 189 14.29 -4.39 8.53
N LYS A 190 14.47 -4.51 9.85
CA LYS A 190 15.54 -5.31 10.44
C LYS A 190 14.96 -6.51 11.17
N SER A 191 15.83 -7.48 11.49
CA SER A 191 15.46 -8.59 12.35
C SER A 191 15.06 -8.10 13.74
N LEU A 192 14.15 -8.86 14.35
CA LEU A 192 13.93 -8.84 15.79
C LEU A 192 15.26 -8.99 16.56
#